data_AF-A0A7V5EWY6-F1
#
_entry.id   AF-A0A7V5EWY6-F1
#
_cell.length_a   1.000
_cell.length_b   1.000
_cell.length_c   1.000
_cell.angle_alpha   90.00
_cell.angle_beta   90.00
_cell.angle_gamma   90.00
#
_symmetry.space_group_name_H-M   'P 1'
#
loop_
_entity.id
_entity.type
_entity.pdbx_description
1 polymer ?
#
loop_
_entity_poly.entity_id
_entity_poly.type
_entity_poly.pdbx_seq_one_letter_code
_entity_poly.pdbx_strand_id
1 'polypeptide(L)'
;KLGHHPTPGLWMVGATIRLLERSGPGVLHGDLAACDRYADAVARAEAVAAPTLLLLGAEDLMTRPKAAEPLAAALPDARIEILPGTGHLPMIERPDEVVDAVVGFAREVAVPTRGASI
;
A
#
# COMPACT_ATOMS: atom_id res chain seq x y z
N LYS A 1 -9.95 14.55 -9.03
CA LYS A 1 -11.01 13.67 -9.57
C LYS A 1 -10.42 12.27 -9.65
N LEU A 2 -11.14 11.25 -9.17
CA LEU A 2 -10.70 9.86 -9.21
C LEU A 2 -10.31 9.46 -10.65
N GLY A 3 -9.16 8.80 -10.84
CA GLY A 3 -8.70 8.41 -12.18
C GLY A 3 -7.78 9.40 -12.91
N HIS A 4 -7.50 10.57 -12.34
CA HIS A 4 -6.59 11.56 -12.92
C HIS A 4 -5.13 11.23 -12.58
N HIS A 5 -4.20 11.56 -13.48
CA HIS A 5 -2.77 11.33 -13.29
C HIS A 5 -2.03 12.69 -13.26
N PRO A 6 -1.11 12.93 -12.30
CA PRO A 6 -0.42 14.21 -12.20
C PRO A 6 0.52 14.47 -13.38
N THR A 7 1.10 13.43 -13.97
CA THR A 7 1.90 13.55 -15.20
C THR A 7 1.01 13.76 -16.43
N PRO A 8 1.23 14.84 -17.22
CA PRO A 8 0.49 15.09 -18.45
C PRO A 8 0.60 13.93 -19.45
N GLY A 9 -0.50 13.64 -20.15
CA GLY A 9 -0.54 12.61 -21.20
C GLY A 9 -0.75 11.17 -20.69
N LEU A 10 -0.70 10.93 -19.38
CA LEU A 10 -1.08 9.66 -18.79
C LEU A 10 -2.58 9.65 -18.43
N TRP A 11 -3.28 8.61 -18.89
CA TRP A 11 -4.67 8.36 -18.56
C TRP A 11 -4.78 7.02 -17.82
N MET A 12 -4.86 7.07 -16.49
CA MET A 12 -4.80 5.87 -15.65
C MET A 12 -5.90 4.85 -16.01
N VAL A 13 -7.16 5.28 -16.04
CA VAL A 13 -8.28 4.38 -16.33
C VAL A 13 -8.15 3.72 -17.70
N GLY A 14 -7.79 4.49 -18.74
CA GLY A 14 -7.62 3.96 -20.08
C GLY A 14 -6.43 3.02 -20.21
N ALA A 15 -5.31 3.35 -19.55
CA ALA A 15 -4.13 2.49 -19.51
C ALA A 15 -4.47 1.14 -18.86
N THR A 16 -5.19 1.14 -17.73
CA THR A 16 -5.67 -0.08 -17.08
C THR A 16 -6.61 -0.87 -17.98
N ILE A 17 -7.59 -0.23 -18.63
CA ILE A 17 -8.49 -0.92 -19.58
C ILE A 17 -7.69 -1.60 -20.69
N ARG A 18 -6.74 -0.89 -21.30
CA ARG A 18 -5.91 -1.43 -22.39
C ARG A 18 -4.98 -2.55 -21.93
N LEU A 19 -4.49 -2.50 -20.70
CA LEU A 19 -3.74 -3.59 -20.09
C LEU A 19 -4.63 -4.84 -19.96
N LEU A 20 -5.82 -4.68 -19.38
CA LEU A 20 -6.77 -5.79 -19.17
C LEU A 20 -7.25 -6.42 -20.48
N GLU A 21 -7.51 -5.61 -21.51
CA GLU A 21 -7.86 -6.11 -22.86
C GLU A 21 -6.76 -6.97 -23.49
N ARG A 22 -5.50 -6.73 -23.11
CA ARG A 22 -4.32 -7.48 -23.61
C ARG A 22 -3.96 -8.67 -22.74
N SER A 23 -4.55 -8.78 -21.54
CA SER A 23 -4.30 -9.90 -20.64
C SER A 23 -4.84 -11.20 -21.23
N GLY A 24 -4.05 -12.27 -21.11
CA GLY A 24 -4.50 -13.61 -21.53
C GLY A 24 -5.72 -14.08 -20.72
N PRO A 25 -6.54 -14.99 -21.27
CA PRO A 25 -7.66 -15.58 -20.55
C PRO A 25 -7.21 -16.18 -19.20
N GLY A 26 -7.93 -15.85 -18.13
CA GLY A 26 -7.67 -16.40 -16.79
C GLY A 26 -6.52 -15.74 -16.01
N VAL A 27 -5.70 -14.88 -16.62
CA VAL A 27 -4.56 -14.21 -15.94
C VAL A 27 -5.04 -13.38 -14.75
N LEU A 28 -5.96 -12.42 -14.99
CA LEU A 28 -6.50 -11.58 -13.92
C LEU A 28 -7.15 -12.39 -12.79
N HIS A 29 -7.88 -13.45 -13.14
CA HIS A 29 -8.48 -14.34 -12.15
C HIS A 29 -7.41 -15.06 -11.33
N GLY A 30 -6.38 -15.60 -11.99
CA GLY A 30 -5.26 -16.27 -11.33
C GLY A 30 -4.56 -15.36 -10.33
N ASP A 31 -4.27 -14.12 -10.73
CA ASP A 31 -3.62 -13.12 -9.89
C ASP A 31 -4.47 -12.75 -8.67
N LEU A 32 -5.74 -12.39 -8.88
CA LEU A 32 -6.63 -12.02 -7.77
C LEU A 32 -6.93 -13.21 -6.84
N ALA A 33 -7.08 -14.42 -7.38
CA ALA A 33 -7.28 -15.62 -6.58
C ALA A 33 -6.02 -16.01 -5.78
N ALA A 34 -4.82 -15.68 -6.26
CA ALA A 34 -3.60 -15.87 -5.49
C ALA A 34 -3.57 -14.93 -4.26
N CYS A 35 -3.96 -13.67 -4.43
CA CYS A 35 -4.10 -12.71 -3.33
C CYS A 35 -5.16 -13.16 -2.32
N ASP A 36 -6.35 -13.55 -2.80
CA ASP A 36 -7.46 -14.01 -1.94
C ASP A 36 -7.10 -15.25 -1.10
N ARG A 37 -6.37 -16.20 -1.70
CA ARG A 37 -5.93 -17.41 -1.00
C ARG A 37 -4.83 -17.18 0.03
N TYR A 38 -4.23 -15.99 0.09
CA TYR A 38 -3.17 -15.69 1.07
C TYR A 38 -3.77 -15.41 2.46
N ALA A 39 -4.25 -16.46 3.12
CA ALA A 39 -4.99 -16.37 4.38
C ALA A 39 -4.09 -16.18 5.62
N ASP A 40 -2.82 -16.59 5.54
CA ASP A 40 -1.91 -16.60 6.70
C ASP A 40 -1.20 -15.24 6.93
N ALA A 41 -1.56 -14.20 6.18
CA ALA A 41 -0.87 -12.91 6.20
C ALA A 41 -0.73 -12.32 7.60
N VAL A 42 -1.81 -12.36 8.39
CA VAL A 42 -1.85 -11.81 9.76
C VAL A 42 -0.90 -12.57 10.68
N ALA A 43 -0.94 -13.91 10.66
CA ALA A 43 -0.04 -14.74 11.47
C ALA A 43 1.43 -14.56 11.07
N ARG A 44 1.71 -14.33 9.77
CA ARG A 44 3.07 -14.05 9.28
C ARG A 44 3.57 -12.67 9.68
N ALA A 45 2.67 -11.69 9.84
CA ALA A 45 3.03 -10.33 10.20
C ALA A 45 3.65 -10.23 11.61
N GLU A 46 3.29 -11.13 12.52
CA GLU A 46 3.88 -11.20 13.86
C GLU A 46 5.40 -11.42 13.85
N ALA A 47 5.93 -12.04 12.78
CA ALA A 47 7.36 -12.29 12.62
C ALA A 47 8.14 -11.08 12.07
N VAL A 48 7.47 -9.99 11.70
CA VAL A 48 8.12 -8.79 11.17
C VAL A 48 8.69 -7.96 12.32
N ALA A 49 10.01 -8.03 12.50
CA ALA A 49 10.71 -7.30 13.56
C ALA A 49 11.07 -5.84 13.20
N ALA A 50 10.93 -5.46 11.92
CA ALA A 50 11.25 -4.11 11.46
C ALA A 50 10.06 -3.16 11.70
N PRO A 51 10.32 -1.88 12.02
CA PRO A 51 9.28 -0.86 12.00
C PRO A 51 8.57 -0.85 10.64
N THR A 52 7.24 -0.84 10.66
CA THR A 52 6.41 -0.98 9.45
C THR A 52 5.45 0.20 9.28
N LEU A 53 5.42 0.77 8.08
CA LEU A 53 4.42 1.76 7.67
C LEU A 53 3.35 1.11 6.79
N LEU A 54 2.09 1.20 7.21
CA LEU A 54 0.91 0.85 6.42
C LEU A 54 0.30 2.13 5.84
N LEU A 55 0.58 2.40 4.57
CA LEU A 55 0.08 3.57 3.84
C LEU A 55 -1.15 3.19 2.99
N LEU A 56 -2.32 3.73 3.32
CA LEU A 56 -3.62 3.29 2.80
C LEU A 56 -4.36 4.46 2.13
N GLY A 57 -5.13 4.18 1.08
CA GLY A 57 -6.04 5.17 0.48
C GLY A 57 -7.39 5.21 1.16
N ALA A 58 -7.89 6.40 1.54
CA ALA A 58 -9.20 6.55 2.18
C ALA A 58 -10.38 6.06 1.31
N GLU A 59 -10.23 6.14 -0.01
CA GLU A 59 -11.25 5.78 -1.00
C GLU A 59 -10.96 4.43 -1.68
N ASP A 60 -10.03 3.63 -1.13
CA ASP A 60 -9.71 2.31 -1.67
C ASP A 60 -10.91 1.34 -1.56
N LEU A 61 -11.36 0.84 -2.72
CA LEU A 61 -12.45 -0.12 -2.83
C LEU A 61 -12.00 -1.58 -2.92
N MET A 62 -10.73 -1.83 -3.24
CA MET A 62 -10.14 -3.17 -3.34
C MET A 62 -9.66 -3.65 -1.98
N THR A 63 -8.87 -2.83 -1.28
CA THR A 63 -8.35 -3.11 0.07
C THR A 63 -8.71 -1.99 1.03
N ARG A 64 -10.00 -1.90 1.37
CA ARG A 64 -10.54 -0.84 2.25
C ARG A 64 -9.68 -0.67 3.51
N PRO A 65 -9.45 0.56 4.00
CA PRO A 65 -8.59 0.79 5.17
C PRO A 65 -8.94 -0.03 6.40
N LYS A 66 -10.24 -0.26 6.65
CA LYS A 66 -10.73 -1.11 7.74
C LYS A 66 -10.19 -2.55 7.68
N ALA A 67 -9.97 -3.08 6.48
CA ALA A 67 -9.42 -4.43 6.31
C ALA A 67 -7.95 -4.54 6.73
N ALA A 68 -7.24 -3.42 6.90
CA ALA A 68 -5.86 -3.40 7.38
C ALA A 68 -5.75 -3.48 8.91
N GLU A 69 -6.84 -3.28 9.67
CA GLU A 69 -6.82 -3.30 11.14
C GLU A 69 -6.24 -4.60 11.73
N PRO A 70 -6.61 -5.82 11.25
CA PRO A 70 -6.03 -7.05 11.78
C PRO A 70 -4.54 -7.17 11.49
N LEU A 71 -4.09 -6.71 10.32
CA LEU A 71 -2.68 -6.74 9.94
C LEU A 71 -1.86 -5.77 10.80
N ALA A 72 -2.37 -4.55 11.01
CA ALA A 72 -1.74 -3.56 11.86
C ALA A 72 -1.63 -4.03 13.31
N ALA A 73 -2.65 -4.71 13.82
CA ALA A 73 -2.66 -5.26 15.18
C ALA A 73 -1.66 -6.41 15.37
N ALA A 74 -1.34 -7.16 14.31
CA ALA A 74 -0.39 -8.26 14.37
C ALA A 74 1.08 -7.81 14.21
N LEU A 75 1.31 -6.63 13.62
CA LEU A 75 2.65 -6.05 13.48
C LEU A 75 3.14 -5.50 14.83
N PRO A 76 4.33 -5.88 15.31
CA PRO A 76 4.86 -5.41 16.60
C PRO A 76 5.10 -3.90 16.67
N ASP A 77 5.50 -3.30 15.55
CA ASP A 77 5.74 -1.87 15.40
C ASP A 77 5.15 -1.40 14.06
N ALA A 78 3.89 -0.96 14.11
CA ALA A 78 3.14 -0.50 12.95
C ALA A 78 2.62 0.92 13.13
N ARG A 79 2.84 1.74 12.10
CA ARG A 79 2.19 3.03 11.89
C ARG A 79 1.21 2.91 10.74
N ILE A 80 -0.03 3.35 10.93
CA ILE A 80 -1.02 3.48 9.86
C ILE A 80 -1.08 4.95 9.44
N GLU A 81 -1.01 5.19 8.13
CA GLU A 81 -1.26 6.50 7.54
C GLU A 81 -2.30 6.37 6.42
N ILE A 82 -3.36 7.18 6.49
CA ILE A 82 -4.47 7.12 5.53
C ILE A 82 -4.48 8.40 4.70
N LEU A 83 -4.31 8.27 3.39
CA LEU A 83 -4.29 9.38 2.45
C LEU A 83 -5.72 9.74 2.00
N PRO A 84 -6.21 10.97 2.29
CA PRO A 84 -7.54 11.40 1.87
C PRO A 84 -7.61 11.63 0.36
N GLY A 85 -8.74 11.28 -0.27
CA GLY A 85 -8.93 11.47 -1.70
C GLY A 85 -8.13 10.51 -2.59
N THR A 86 -7.65 9.39 -2.02
CA THR A 86 -6.77 8.43 -2.67
C THR A 86 -7.43 7.05 -2.70
N GLY A 87 -7.48 6.43 -3.88
CA GLY A 87 -7.99 5.09 -4.08
C GLY A 87 -6.94 4.01 -3.82
N HIS A 88 -6.99 2.93 -4.61
CA HIS A 88 -6.18 1.73 -4.42
C HIS A 88 -4.72 1.91 -4.87
N LEU A 89 -4.42 2.91 -5.70
CA LEU A 89 -3.09 3.06 -6.31
C LEU A 89 -2.43 4.36 -5.84
N PRO A 90 -2.10 4.50 -4.55
CA PRO A 90 -1.58 5.74 -3.98
C PRO A 90 -0.30 6.21 -4.70
N MET A 91 0.56 5.27 -5.13
CA MET A 91 1.79 5.55 -5.87
C MET A 91 1.55 6.31 -7.19
N ILE A 92 0.36 6.16 -7.77
CA ILE A 92 -0.03 6.78 -9.04
C ILE A 92 -0.91 8.00 -8.79
N GLU A 93 -1.83 7.90 -7.83
CA GLU A 93 -2.82 8.93 -7.55
C GLU A 93 -2.26 10.10 -6.75
N ARG A 94 -1.29 9.83 -5.86
CA ARG A 94 -0.70 10.75 -4.88
C ARG A 94 0.81 10.45 -4.68
N PRO A 95 1.62 10.52 -5.76
CA PRO A 95 3.03 10.12 -5.71
C PRO A 95 3.86 10.96 -4.74
N ASP A 96 3.59 12.27 -4.66
CA ASP A 96 4.34 13.17 -3.78
C ASP A 96 4.05 12.86 -2.31
N GLU A 97 2.78 12.67 -1.91
CA GLU A 97 2.44 12.29 -0.54
C GLU A 97 3.00 10.91 -0.16
N VAL A 98 3.02 9.96 -1.10
CA VAL A 98 3.65 8.66 -0.88
C VAL A 98 5.15 8.82 -0.62
N VAL A 99 5.86 9.60 -1.44
CA VAL A 99 7.29 9.83 -1.26
C VAL A 99 7.56 10.50 0.08
N ASP A 100 6.78 11.51 0.44
CA ASP A 100 6.91 12.21 1.72
C ASP A 100 6.68 11.25 2.91
N ALA A 101 5.65 10.41 2.86
CA ALA A 101 5.37 9.43 3.91
C ALA A 101 6.50 8.40 4.05
N VAL A 102 6.96 7.82 2.93
CA VAL A 102 8.02 6.80 2.94
C VAL A 102 9.36 7.38 3.37
N VAL A 103 9.75 8.54 2.85
CA VAL A 103 11.03 9.20 3.21
C VAL A 103 10.98 9.70 4.65
N GLY A 104 9.85 10.26 5.09
CA GLY A 104 9.64 10.66 6.49
C GLY A 104 9.81 9.48 7.44
N PHE A 105 9.10 8.39 7.17
CA PHE A 105 9.21 7.16 7.96
C PHE A 105 10.62 6.58 7.96
N ALA A 106 11.26 6.49 6.79
CA ALA A 106 12.63 5.99 6.70
C ALA A 106 13.62 6.84 7.50
N ARG A 107 13.46 8.18 7.53
CA ARG A 107 14.29 9.08 8.34
C ARG A 107 14.05 8.90 9.84
N GLU A 108 12.80 8.75 10.26
CA GLU A 108 12.44 8.48 11.66
C GLU A 108 13.11 7.19 12.15
N VAL A 109 13.03 6.11 11.36
CA VAL A 109 13.61 4.80 11.69
C VAL A 109 15.15 4.79 11.56
N ALA A 110 15.72 5.60 10.67
CA ALA A 110 17.17 5.70 10.48
C ALA A 110 17.90 6.53 11.54
N VAL A 111 17.19 7.23 12.44
CA VAL A 111 17.83 7.83 13.63
C VAL A 111 18.26 6.68 14.55
N PRO A 112 19.58 6.44 14.73
CA PRO A 112 20.02 5.35 15.59
C PRO A 112 19.55 5.61 17.02
N THR A 113 19.00 4.59 17.68
CA THR A 113 19.04 4.51 19.14
C THR A 113 20.49 4.62 19.61
N ARG A 114 20.97 5.85 19.84
CA ARG A 114 22.08 6.09 20.75
C ARG A 114 21.55 5.75 22.14
N GLY A 115 21.74 4.50 22.56
CA GLY A 115 21.17 4.05 23.82
C GLY A 115 21.56 2.63 24.23
N ALA A 116 22.79 2.21 23.97
CA ALA A 116 23.43 1.15 24.74
C ALA A 116 24.71 1.73 25.38
N SER A 117 24.50 2.51 26.43
CA SER A 117 25.49 2.81 27.45
C SER A 117 24.81 2.54 28.80
N ILE A 118 25.19 1.46 29.47
CA ILE A 118 25.97 1.39 30.72
C ILE A 118 26.37 -0.09 30.88
#